data_AF-A0A2N9FPJ6-F1
#
_entry.id   AF-A0A2N9FPJ6-F1
#
_cell.length_a   1.000
_cell.length_b   1.000
_cell.length_c   1.000
_cell.angle_alpha   90.00
_cell.angle_beta   90.00
_cell.angle_gamma   90.00
#
_symmetry.space_group_name_H-M   'P 1'
#
loop_
_entity.id
_entity.type
_entity.pdbx_description
1 polymer ?
#
loop_
_entity_poly.entity_id
_entity_poly.type
_entity_poly.pdbx_seq_one_letter_code
_entity_poly.pdbx_strand_id
1 'polypeptide(L)'
;MWVEELPSVLWAYKTTVRTPTKETPFKLTFGTEAVIPVEIGLTTFGTTFHKEEENEGQLRLNLDLLDETREKAAWRIALYQGKMARKVTQATKDPSQGKLGPNWEGPYKVIQCYRRGTYHLEDCHSKKLPHPWNTEHLKKYYP
;
A
#
# COMPACT_ATOMS: atom_id res chain seq x y z
N MET A 1 26.50 11.85 4.65
CA MET A 1 25.86 11.70 5.97
C MET A 1 24.36 11.75 5.73
N TRP A 2 23.69 10.59 5.55
CA TRP A 2 22.26 10.55 5.19
C TRP A 2 21.33 10.95 6.35
N VAL A 3 21.87 10.92 7.57
CA VAL A 3 21.17 11.25 8.81
C VAL A 3 20.68 12.70 8.81
N GLU A 4 21.43 13.63 8.20
CA GLU A 4 21.06 15.05 8.10
C GLU A 4 19.84 15.28 7.20
N GLU A 5 19.61 14.41 6.21
CA GLU A 5 18.47 14.50 5.29
C GLU A 5 17.21 13.80 5.84
N LEU A 6 17.36 12.98 6.87
CA LEU A 6 16.28 12.19 7.43
C LEU A 6 15.06 13.04 7.87
N PRO A 7 15.23 14.19 8.56
CA PRO A 7 14.10 15.04 8.94
C PRO A 7 13.31 15.56 7.72
N SER A 8 14.01 16.02 6.69
CA SER A 8 13.43 16.54 5.44
C SER A 8 12.67 15.45 4.69
N VAL A 9 13.25 14.25 4.58
CA VAL A 9 12.61 13.11 3.91
C VAL A 9 11.38 12.64 4.67
N LEU A 10 11.44 12.56 6.01
CA LEU A 10 10.29 12.19 6.83
C LEU A 10 9.18 13.23 6.75
N TRP A 11 9.52 14.53 6.70
CA TRP A 11 8.55 15.60 6.49
C TRP A 11 7.82 15.42 5.17
N ALA A 12 8.56 15.35 4.06
CA ALA A 12 8.00 15.12 2.74
C ALA A 12 7.15 13.84 2.69
N TYR A 13 7.61 12.76 3.33
CA TYR A 13 6.86 11.52 3.41
C TYR A 13 5.50 11.70 4.11
N LYS A 14 5.48 12.43 5.23
CA LYS A 14 4.28 12.65 6.05
C LYS A 14 3.28 13.61 5.41
N THR A 15 3.75 14.59 4.64
CA THR A 15 2.92 15.66 4.05
C THR A 15 2.55 15.44 2.59
N THR A 16 3.17 14.48 1.91
CA THR A 16 2.82 14.15 0.51
C THR A 16 1.60 13.23 0.45
N VAL A 17 0.62 13.62 -0.38
CA VAL A 17 -0.56 12.81 -0.69
C VAL A 17 -0.14 11.50 -1.38
N ARG A 18 -0.61 10.37 -0.86
CA ARG A 18 -0.28 9.06 -1.44
C ARG A 18 -1.26 8.71 -2.55
N THR A 19 -0.77 8.21 -3.68
CA THR A 19 -1.63 7.79 -4.81
C THR A 19 -2.69 6.74 -4.41
N PRO A 20 -2.39 5.74 -3.55
CA PRO A 20 -3.37 4.73 -3.15
C PRO A 20 -4.46 5.24 -2.19
N THR A 21 -4.15 6.14 -1.25
CA THR A 21 -5.15 6.66 -0.28
C THR A 21 -5.79 7.96 -0.72
N LYS A 22 -5.08 8.75 -1.54
CA LYS A 22 -5.34 10.16 -1.87
C LYS A 22 -5.38 11.09 -0.65
N GLU A 23 -4.81 10.64 0.47
CA GLU A 23 -4.63 11.42 1.70
C GLU A 23 -3.15 11.45 2.10
N THR A 24 -2.76 12.39 2.95
CA THR A 24 -1.41 12.44 3.54
C THR A 24 -1.31 11.50 4.75
N PRO A 25 -0.16 10.84 5.00
CA PRO A 25 0.01 10.03 6.21
C PRO A 25 -0.20 10.81 7.51
N PHE A 26 0.15 12.09 7.54
CA PHE A 26 -0.06 12.96 8.70
C PHE A 26 -1.55 13.12 9.02
N LYS A 27 -2.38 13.42 8.00
CA LYS A 27 -3.83 13.59 8.17
C LYS A 27 -4.52 12.32 8.66
N LEU A 28 -4.11 11.14 8.18
CA LEU A 28 -4.64 9.86 8.67
C LEU A 28 -4.26 9.56 10.12
N THR A 29 -3.18 10.16 10.64
CA THR A 29 -2.72 9.94 12.01
C THR A 29 -3.36 10.96 12.97
N PHE A 30 -3.40 12.23 12.59
CA PHE A 30 -3.73 13.35 13.48
C PHE A 30 -5.06 14.06 13.16
N GLY A 31 -5.79 13.67 12.11
CA GLY A 31 -7.06 14.29 11.74
C GLY A 31 -6.93 15.56 10.89
N THR A 32 -5.77 16.20 10.90
CA THR A 32 -5.56 17.52 10.27
C THR A 32 -4.41 17.51 9.29
N GLU A 33 -4.38 18.50 8.38
CA GLU A 33 -3.23 18.70 7.50
C GLU A 33 -2.03 19.23 8.28
N ALA A 34 -0.83 18.80 7.90
CA ALA A 34 0.39 19.24 8.54
C ALA A 34 0.63 20.73 8.27
N VAL A 35 0.70 21.53 9.32
CA VAL A 35 1.11 22.94 9.25
C VAL A 35 2.64 23.00 9.36
N ILE A 36 3.28 23.78 8.49
CA ILE A 36 4.73 23.97 8.49
C ILE A 36 5.15 24.57 9.85
N PRO A 37 5.99 23.89 10.65
CA PRO A 37 6.48 24.45 11.91
C PRO A 37 7.39 25.65 11.67
N VAL A 38 7.40 26.57 12.65
CA VAL A 38 8.17 27.83 12.65
C VAL A 38 9.68 27.63 12.47
N GLU A 39 10.18 26.43 12.78
CA GLU A 39 11.58 26.01 12.69
C GLU A 39 12.14 26.00 11.25
N ILE A 40 11.27 26.05 10.23
CA ILE A 40 11.65 26.09 8.81
C ILE A 40 11.97 27.52 8.32
N GLY A 41 11.94 28.53 9.21
CA GLY A 41 12.43 29.89 8.92
C GLY A 41 11.57 30.71 7.94
N LEU A 42 10.46 30.14 7.46
CA LEU A 42 9.47 30.83 6.64
C LEU A 42 8.33 31.28 7.55
N THR A 43 8.35 32.55 7.98
CA THR A 43 7.20 33.20 8.61
C THR A 43 6.08 33.32 7.58
N THR A 44 5.27 32.27 7.45
CA THR A 44 4.11 32.29 6.55
C THR A 44 2.95 33.04 7.20
N PHE A 45 2.07 33.60 6.37
CA PHE A 45 0.90 34.41 6.75
C PHE A 45 -0.07 33.70 7.72
N GLY A 46 0.03 32.37 7.86
CA GLY A 46 -0.74 31.59 8.85
C GLY A 46 -0.32 31.83 10.30
N THR A 47 0.93 32.23 10.55
CA THR A 47 1.43 32.52 11.91
C THR A 47 0.95 33.88 12.42
N THR A 48 0.71 34.84 11.53
CA THR A 48 0.30 36.22 11.89
C THR A 48 -1.21 36.35 12.19
N PHE A 49 -2.03 35.41 11.74
CA PHE A 49 -3.49 35.41 11.94
C PHE A 49 -4.02 34.16 12.67
N HIS A 50 -3.14 33.44 13.39
CA HIS A 50 -3.51 32.26 14.15
C HIS A 50 -4.51 32.61 15.26
N LYS A 51 -5.79 32.27 15.07
CA LYS A 51 -6.82 32.32 16.11
C LYS A 51 -6.98 30.94 16.73
N GLU A 52 -6.49 30.80 17.94
CA GLU A 52 -6.43 29.54 18.68
C GLU A 52 -7.82 28.93 18.91
N GLU A 53 -8.83 29.75 19.20
CA GLU A 53 -10.20 29.33 19.53
C GLU A 53 -10.96 28.75 18.31
N GLU A 54 -10.77 29.34 17.12
CA GLU A 54 -11.37 28.86 15.86
C GLU A 54 -10.68 27.57 15.38
N ASN A 55 -9.37 27.45 15.62
CA ASN A 55 -8.58 26.26 15.33
C ASN A 55 -8.99 25.06 16.21
N GLU A 56 -9.33 25.28 17.50
CA GLU A 56 -9.78 24.21 18.39
C GLU A 56 -11.13 23.62 17.94
N GLY A 57 -12.09 24.47 17.57
CA GLY A 57 -13.38 24.03 17.03
C GLY A 57 -13.21 23.23 15.72
N GLN A 58 -12.33 23.69 14.84
CA GLN A 58 -12.03 23.00 13.59
C GLN A 58 -11.26 21.69 13.80
N LEU A 59 -10.36 21.63 14.80
CA LEU A 59 -9.66 20.41 15.17
C LEU A 59 -10.62 19.32 15.68
N ARG A 60 -11.64 19.70 16.47
CA ARG A 60 -12.68 18.77 16.93
C ARG A 60 -13.47 18.18 15.77
N LEU A 61 -13.95 19.01 14.85
CA LEU A 61 -14.64 18.54 13.63
C LEU A 61 -13.75 17.63 12.77
N ASN A 62 -12.47 17.96 12.65
CA ASN A 62 -11.51 17.13 11.91
C ASN A 62 -11.27 15.77 12.57
N LEU A 63 -11.28 15.69 13.91
CA LEU A 63 -11.21 14.44 14.64
C LEU A 63 -12.46 13.59 14.44
N ASP A 64 -13.64 14.19 14.45
CA ASP A 64 -14.90 13.48 14.21
C ASP A 64 -14.96 12.88 12.79
N LEU A 65 -14.44 13.60 11.79
CA LEU A 65 -14.37 13.15 10.39
C LEU A 65 -13.18 12.24 10.08
N LEU A 66 -12.27 12.04 11.02
CA LEU A 66 -11.05 11.27 10.81
C LEU A 66 -11.34 9.79 10.53
N ASP A 67 -12.29 9.20 11.27
CA ASP A 67 -12.64 7.80 11.11
C ASP A 67 -13.25 7.53 9.74
N GLU A 68 -14.13 8.40 9.24
CA GLU A 68 -14.62 8.32 7.86
C GLU A 68 -13.49 8.41 6.83
N THR A 69 -12.52 9.30 7.08
CA THR A 69 -11.37 9.48 6.20
C THR A 69 -10.48 8.23 6.18
N ARG A 70 -10.27 7.60 7.34
CA ARG A 70 -9.56 6.33 7.48
C ARG A 70 -10.27 5.19 6.78
N GLU A 71 -11.58 5.09 6.93
CA GLU A 71 -12.39 4.06 6.26
C GLU A 71 -12.33 4.22 4.73
N LYS A 72 -12.54 5.44 4.22
CA LYS A 72 -12.40 5.77 2.79
C LYS A 72 -11.00 5.44 2.28
N ALA A 73 -9.94 5.76 3.03
CA ALA A 73 -8.56 5.42 2.69
C ALA A 73 -8.33 3.90 2.66
N ALA A 74 -8.85 3.16 3.64
CA ALA A 74 -8.76 1.71 3.70
C ALA A 74 -9.45 1.03 2.51
N TRP A 75 -10.65 1.50 2.15
CA TRP A 75 -11.38 1.01 0.97
C TRP A 75 -10.58 1.24 -0.31
N ARG A 76 -9.98 2.43 -0.47
CA ARG A 76 -9.12 2.74 -1.63
C ARG A 76 -7.87 1.87 -1.68
N ILE A 77 -7.23 1.61 -0.54
CA ILE A 77 -6.08 0.69 -0.45
C ILE A 77 -6.51 -0.70 -0.91
N ALA A 78 -7.61 -1.25 -0.38
CA ALA A 78 -8.09 -2.57 -0.75
C ALA A 78 -8.35 -2.69 -2.26
N LEU A 79 -8.97 -1.68 -2.87
CA LEU A 79 -9.16 -1.62 -4.31
C LEU A 79 -7.85 -1.51 -5.08
N TYR A 80 -6.92 -0.69 -4.61
CA TYR A 80 -5.62 -0.53 -5.23
C TYR A 80 -4.85 -1.86 -5.21
N GLN A 81 -4.83 -2.55 -4.08
CA GLN A 81 -4.21 -3.87 -3.94
C GLN A 81 -4.87 -4.89 -4.87
N GLY A 82 -6.20 -4.93 -4.93
CA GLY A 82 -6.91 -5.80 -5.88
C GLY A 82 -6.58 -5.50 -7.35
N LYS A 83 -6.45 -4.22 -7.72
CA LYS A 83 -6.00 -3.82 -9.07
C LYS A 83 -4.56 -4.24 -9.35
N MET A 84 -3.65 -4.10 -8.39
CA MET A 84 -2.25 -4.52 -8.55
C MET A 84 -2.14 -6.04 -8.67
N ALA A 85 -2.85 -6.79 -7.82
CA ALA A 85 -2.89 -8.25 -7.89
C ALA A 85 -3.37 -8.75 -9.25
N ARG A 86 -4.43 -8.13 -9.82
CA ARG A 86 -4.90 -8.46 -11.19
C ARG A 86 -3.87 -8.17 -12.27
N LYS A 87 -3.09 -7.10 -12.15
CA LYS A 87 -2.02 -6.79 -13.11
C LYS A 87 -0.89 -7.80 -13.02
N VAL A 88 -0.49 -8.18 -11.80
CA VAL A 88 0.53 -9.21 -11.58
C VAL A 88 0.08 -10.54 -12.16
N THR A 89 -1.15 -10.99 -11.87
CA THR A 89 -1.65 -12.25 -12.44
C THR A 89 -1.78 -12.21 -13.96
N GLN A 90 -2.13 -11.06 -14.56
CA GLN A 90 -2.09 -10.93 -16.02
C GLN A 90 -0.68 -10.96 -16.60
N ALA A 91 0.32 -10.45 -15.88
CA ALA A 91 1.71 -10.46 -16.32
C ALA A 91 2.34 -11.86 -16.28
N THR A 92 1.86 -12.75 -15.42
CA THR A 92 2.39 -14.13 -15.33
C THR A 92 1.69 -15.09 -16.31
N LYS A 93 0.50 -14.73 -16.82
CA LYS A 93 -0.19 -15.51 -17.88
C LYS A 93 0.68 -15.63 -19.13
N ASP A 94 0.70 -16.84 -19.68
CA ASP A 94 1.30 -17.10 -20.99
C ASP A 94 0.58 -16.27 -22.08
N PRO A 95 1.27 -15.33 -22.75
CA PRO A 95 0.67 -14.47 -23.78
C PRO A 95 0.09 -15.26 -24.97
N SER A 96 0.55 -16.49 -25.19
CA SER A 96 0.08 -17.35 -26.29
C SER A 96 -1.35 -17.89 -26.06
N GLN A 97 -1.84 -17.90 -24.81
CA GLN A 97 -3.10 -18.53 -24.42
C GLN A 97 -4.35 -17.62 -24.66
N GLY A 98 -4.13 -16.35 -25.05
CA GLY A 98 -5.22 -15.42 -25.35
C GLY A 98 -6.14 -15.09 -24.17
N LYS A 99 -7.25 -14.37 -24.41
CA LYS A 99 -8.17 -13.91 -23.36
C LYS A 99 -8.99 -15.03 -22.70
N LEU A 100 -9.12 -16.19 -23.36
CA LEU A 100 -9.88 -17.35 -22.88
C LEU A 100 -8.99 -18.45 -22.28
N GLY A 101 -7.69 -18.21 -22.19
CA GLY A 101 -6.74 -19.11 -21.54
C GLY A 101 -7.01 -19.26 -20.03
N PRO A 102 -6.48 -20.33 -19.42
CA PRO A 102 -6.63 -20.56 -17.99
C PRO A 102 -6.09 -19.39 -17.17
N ASN A 103 -6.79 -19.05 -16.07
CA ASN A 103 -6.38 -17.98 -15.16
C ASN A 103 -5.20 -18.38 -14.23
N TRP A 104 -4.84 -19.65 -14.24
CA TRP A 104 -3.76 -20.23 -13.45
C TRP A 104 -2.76 -20.86 -14.42
N GLU A 105 -1.47 -20.64 -14.17
CA GLU A 105 -0.41 -21.36 -14.87
C GLU A 105 -0.45 -22.85 -14.52
N GLY A 106 0.15 -23.66 -15.39
CA GLY A 106 -0.03 -25.11 -15.47
C GLY A 106 0.14 -25.89 -14.17
N PRO A 107 -0.13 -27.21 -14.19
CA PRO A 107 -0.03 -28.03 -13.00
C PRO A 107 1.43 -28.09 -12.52
N TYR A 108 1.64 -27.68 -11.27
CA TYR A 108 2.93 -27.80 -10.57
C TYR A 108 2.88 -28.93 -9.54
N LYS A 109 4.02 -29.58 -9.33
CA LYS A 109 4.21 -30.57 -8.27
C LYS A 109 4.89 -29.94 -7.06
N VAL A 110 4.38 -30.21 -5.87
CA VAL A 110 5.04 -29.79 -4.62
C VAL A 110 6.20 -30.74 -4.34
N ILE A 111 7.42 -30.20 -4.30
CA ILE A 111 8.64 -30.99 -4.05
C ILE A 111 9.18 -30.83 -2.64
N GLN A 112 8.85 -29.75 -1.95
CA GLN A 112 9.32 -29.49 -0.58
C GLN A 112 8.40 -28.55 0.17
N CYS A 113 8.18 -28.84 1.45
CA CYS A 113 7.41 -28.00 2.38
C CYS A 113 8.37 -27.39 3.41
N TYR A 114 8.42 -26.06 3.51
CA TYR A 114 9.32 -25.37 4.45
C TYR A 114 8.61 -25.03 5.76
N ARG A 115 7.41 -24.46 5.66
CA ARG A 115 6.54 -24.06 6.78
C ARG A 115 5.08 -24.29 6.35
N ARG A 116 4.14 -24.30 7.31
CA ARG A 116 2.71 -24.40 6.99
C ARG A 116 2.34 -23.29 6.01
N GLY A 117 2.01 -23.68 4.77
CA GLY A 117 1.63 -22.75 3.71
C GLY A 117 2.77 -22.24 2.83
N THR A 118 3.98 -22.80 2.87
CA THR A 118 5.10 -22.41 1.99
C THR A 118 5.74 -23.63 1.33
N TYR A 119 5.70 -23.67 0.00
CA TYR A 119 6.04 -24.84 -0.82
C TYR A 119 7.04 -24.49 -1.92
N HIS A 120 8.01 -25.35 -2.18
CA HIS A 120 8.73 -25.32 -3.46
C HIS A 120 8.00 -26.18 -4.48
N LEU A 121 8.00 -25.68 -5.71
CA LEU A 121 7.24 -26.21 -6.82
C LEU A 121 8.17 -26.60 -7.97
N GLU A 122 7.75 -27.62 -8.70
CA GLU A 122 8.43 -28.13 -9.89
C GLU A 122 7.42 -28.23 -11.04
N ASP A 123 7.85 -27.87 -12.25
CA ASP A 123 7.01 -27.93 -13.44
C ASP A 123 6.91 -29.36 -14.02
N CYS A 124 6.13 -29.53 -15.10
CA CYS A 124 5.99 -30.82 -15.79
C CYS A 124 7.29 -31.32 -16.46
N HIS A 125 8.28 -30.45 -16.65
CA HIS A 125 9.59 -30.76 -17.21
C HIS A 125 10.65 -31.03 -16.12
N SER A 126 10.23 -31.20 -14.86
CA SER A 126 11.11 -31.39 -13.69
C SER A 126 12.04 -30.21 -13.40
N LYS A 127 11.67 -29.00 -13.84
CA LYS A 127 12.39 -27.76 -13.52
C LYS A 127 11.85 -27.16 -12.23
N LYS A 128 12.74 -27.01 -11.25
CA LYS A 128 12.44 -26.35 -9.98
C LYS A 128 12.26 -24.86 -10.17
N LEU A 129 11.19 -24.31 -9.60
CA LEU A 129 11.00 -22.86 -9.52
C LEU A 129 12.04 -22.24 -8.56
N PRO A 130 12.49 -21.00 -8.83
CA PRO A 130 13.61 -20.39 -8.10
C PRO A 130 13.26 -20.00 -6.66
N HIS A 131 11.98 -19.84 -6.34
CA HIS A 131 11.52 -19.36 -5.04
C HIS A 131 10.39 -20.22 -4.49
N PRO A 132 10.27 -20.31 -3.15
CA PRO A 132 9.10 -20.90 -2.51
C PRO A 132 7.84 -20.06 -2.75
N TRP A 133 6.71 -20.75 -2.89
CA TRP A 133 5.39 -20.16 -3.10
C TRP A 133 4.51 -20.29 -1.86
N ASN A 134 3.75 -19.24 -1.57
CA ASN A 134 2.74 -19.23 -0.51
C ASN A 134 1.48 -19.97 -0.99
N THR A 135 0.85 -20.76 -0.12
CA THR A 135 -0.42 -21.46 -0.36
C THR A 135 -1.56 -20.56 -0.79
N GLU A 136 -1.57 -19.29 -0.40
CA GLU A 136 -2.59 -18.31 -0.80
C GLU A 136 -2.55 -18.05 -2.32
N HIS A 137 -1.40 -18.28 -2.96
CA HIS A 137 -1.19 -18.14 -4.39
C HIS A 137 -1.23 -19.49 -5.12
N LEU A 138 -1.71 -20.56 -4.47
CA LEU A 138 -1.81 -21.89 -5.05
C LEU A 138 -3.23 -22.41 -4.97
N LYS A 139 -3.65 -23.13 -6.02
CA LYS A 139 -4.94 -23.81 -6.07
C LYS A 139 -4.69 -25.31 -6.21
N LYS A 140 -5.40 -26.11 -5.41
CA LYS A 140 -5.36 -27.58 -5.57
C LYS A 140 -5.85 -27.94 -6.98
N TYR A 141 -5.05 -28.71 -7.69
CA TYR A 141 -5.40 -29.25 -8.99
C TYR A 141 -6.33 -30.46 -8.78
N TYR A 142 -7.44 -30.47 -9.51
CA TYR A 142 -8.35 -31.61 -9.57
C TYR A 142 -8.35 -32.11 -11.02
N PRO A 143 -7.98 -33.38 -11.27
CA PRO A 143 -7.95 -33.97 -12.61
C PRO A 143 -9.35 -34.20 -13.18
#